data_AF-A0A7S4KZG4-F1
#
_entry.id   AF-A0A7S4KZG4-F1
#
_cell.length_a   1.000
_cell.length_b   1.000
_cell.length_c   1.000
_cell.angle_alpha   90.00
_cell.angle_beta   90.00
_cell.angle_gamma   90.00
#
_symmetry.space_group_name_H-M   'P 1'
#
loop_
_entity.id
_entity.type
_entity.pdbx_description
1 polymer ?
#
loop_
_entity_poly.entity_id
_entity_poly.type
_entity_poly.pdbx_seq_one_letter_code
_entity_poly.pdbx_strand_id
1 'polypeptide(L)'
;EDEENWEKIKKVLSEPLSSLSSLDDVLNHFSVTGQKSKFFSTIPSNEEAKNFDFDAFWEVGVPLMIEVALEMPSLFANQKIPLLLAHTPKTVSLSHRQVACLLAHSFFGSITADARKVRKEKWAFRATQLFFLEALPSAL
;
A
#
# COMPACT_ATOMS: atom_id res chain seq x y z
N GLU A 1 11.31 11.15 10.70
CA GLU A 1 11.30 10.00 9.78
C GLU A 1 9.88 9.56 9.44
N ASP A 2 9.05 9.14 10.40
CA ASP A 2 7.68 8.70 10.12
C ASP A 2 6.76 9.81 9.53
N GLU A 3 6.88 11.04 10.01
CA GLU A 3 6.09 12.18 9.53
C GLU A 3 6.50 12.62 8.12
N GLU A 4 7.80 12.62 7.82
CA GLU A 4 8.34 12.95 6.49
C GLU A 4 7.93 11.91 5.43
N ASN A 5 7.96 10.62 5.80
CA ASN A 5 7.47 9.54 4.95
C ASN A 5 5.97 9.66 4.69
N TRP A 6 5.18 9.99 5.71
CA TRP A 6 3.74 10.21 5.54
C TRP A 6 3.45 11.41 4.66
N GLU A 7 4.15 12.54 4.84
CA GLU A 7 4.00 13.71 3.98
C GLU A 7 4.37 13.40 2.52
N LYS A 8 5.38 12.55 2.27
CA LYS A 8 5.68 12.04 0.93
C LYS A 8 4.50 11.24 0.36
N ILE A 9 3.94 10.30 1.13
CA ILE A 9 2.79 9.50 0.69
C ILE A 9 1.60 10.39 0.36
N LYS A 10 1.27 11.30 1.28
CA LYS A 10 0.17 12.25 1.14
C LYS A 10 0.35 13.12 -0.10
N LYS A 11 1.55 13.63 -0.33
CA LYS A 11 1.87 14.42 -1.53
C LYS A 11 1.60 13.62 -2.80
N VAL A 12 2.21 12.44 -2.94
CA VAL A 12 2.10 11.62 -4.15
C VAL A 12 0.66 11.16 -4.41
N LEU A 13 -0.07 10.72 -3.38
CA LEU A 13 -1.45 10.26 -3.54
C LEU A 13 -2.47 11.39 -3.72
N SER A 14 -2.13 12.62 -3.33
CA SER A 14 -3.00 13.80 -3.53
C SER A 14 -2.74 14.52 -4.85
N GLU A 15 -1.74 14.10 -5.62
CA GLU A 15 -1.46 14.69 -6.93
C GLU A 15 -2.61 14.37 -7.90
N PRO A 16 -3.13 15.36 -8.64
CA PRO A 16 -4.24 15.14 -9.56
C PRO A 16 -3.79 14.22 -10.70
N LEU A 17 -4.51 13.12 -10.89
CA LEU A 17 -4.24 12.17 -11.95
C LEU A 17 -5.10 12.48 -13.18
N SER A 18 -4.49 12.60 -14.35
CA SER A 18 -5.19 12.97 -15.59
C SER A 18 -5.80 11.77 -16.34
N SER A 19 -5.23 10.58 -16.14
CA SER A 19 -5.63 9.36 -16.85
C SER A 19 -5.18 8.11 -16.12
N LEU A 20 -5.77 6.97 -16.47
CA LEU A 20 -5.42 5.66 -15.91
C LEU A 20 -3.92 5.34 -16.03
N SER A 21 -3.27 5.75 -17.12
CA SER A 21 -1.83 5.59 -17.31
C SER A 21 -0.97 6.34 -16.28
N SER A 22 -1.48 7.45 -15.72
CA SER A 22 -0.78 8.21 -14.67
C SER A 22 -0.66 7.43 -13.36
N LEU A 23 -1.43 6.34 -13.18
CA LEU A 23 -1.23 5.44 -12.03
C LEU A 23 0.10 4.73 -12.05
N ASP A 24 0.65 4.44 -13.24
CA ASP A 24 1.99 3.86 -13.31
C ASP A 24 3.03 4.81 -12.70
N ASP A 25 2.87 6.13 -12.86
CA ASP A 25 3.77 7.12 -12.24
C ASP A 25 3.66 7.11 -10.71
N VAL A 26 2.44 7.01 -10.17
CA VAL A 26 2.19 6.85 -8.72
C VAL A 26 2.87 5.59 -8.19
N LEU A 27 2.70 4.45 -8.87
CA LEU A 27 3.35 3.19 -8.49
C LEU A 27 4.88 3.31 -8.55
N ASN A 28 5.39 3.99 -9.57
CA ASN A 28 6.82 4.18 -9.77
C ASN A 28 7.44 5.09 -8.72
N HIS A 29 6.70 6.04 -8.15
CA HIS A 29 7.16 6.91 -7.07
C HIS A 29 7.58 6.16 -5.80
N PHE A 30 6.97 4.99 -5.57
CA PHE A 30 7.28 4.14 -4.42
C PHE A 30 8.11 2.90 -4.76
N SER A 31 8.43 2.69 -6.05
CA SER A 31 9.28 1.57 -6.48
C SER A 31 10.68 1.67 -5.89
N VAL A 32 11.11 0.61 -5.20
CA VAL A 32 12.45 0.52 -4.58
C VAL A 32 13.43 -0.26 -5.46
N THR A 33 12.92 -1.13 -6.34
CA THR A 33 13.74 -2.03 -7.16
C THR A 33 14.24 -1.39 -8.45
N GLY A 34 13.88 -0.12 -8.70
CA GLY A 34 14.19 0.60 -9.94
C GLY A 34 13.42 0.10 -11.16
N GLN A 35 12.65 -0.98 -11.03
CA GLN A 35 11.74 -1.45 -12.07
C GLN A 35 10.52 -0.52 -12.12
N LYS A 36 10.24 -0.01 -13.32
CA LYS A 36 9.08 0.83 -13.57
C LYS A 36 7.89 -0.02 -14.01
N SER A 37 6.76 0.12 -13.31
CA SER A 37 5.46 -0.34 -13.77
C SER A 37 5.08 0.39 -15.06
N LYS A 38 4.50 -0.39 -15.97
CA LYS A 38 3.82 0.04 -17.20
C LYS A 38 2.49 -0.71 -17.33
N PHE A 39 1.92 -1.14 -16.21
CA PHE A 39 0.76 -2.02 -16.19
C PHE A 39 -0.44 -1.28 -16.77
N PHE A 40 -0.75 -0.09 -16.26
CA PHE A 40 -1.91 0.69 -16.67
C PHE A 40 -1.74 1.36 -18.03
N SER A 41 -0.52 1.52 -18.52
CA SER A 41 -0.27 1.94 -19.90
C SER A 41 -0.41 0.81 -20.94
N THR A 42 -0.32 -0.46 -20.52
CA THR A 42 -0.16 -1.60 -21.47
C THR A 42 -1.32 -2.59 -21.42
N ILE A 43 -1.78 -2.95 -20.23
CA ILE A 43 -2.77 -4.01 -20.00
C ILE A 43 -4.19 -3.62 -20.42
N PRO A 44 -4.69 -2.38 -20.22
CA PRO A 44 -6.03 -2.01 -20.66
C PRO A 44 -6.27 -2.19 -22.17
N SER A 45 -5.19 -2.14 -22.96
CA SER A 45 -5.23 -2.35 -24.41
C SER A 45 -5.12 -3.83 -24.83
N ASN A 46 -4.94 -4.75 -23.88
CA ASN A 46 -4.82 -6.18 -24.16
C ASN A 46 -6.20 -6.85 -24.23
N GLU A 47 -6.39 -7.72 -25.22
CA GLU A 47 -7.60 -8.50 -25.45
C GLU A 47 -7.99 -9.35 -24.23
N GLU A 48 -7.01 -9.82 -23.47
CA GLU A 48 -7.20 -10.62 -22.25
C GLU A 48 -7.79 -9.83 -21.08
N ALA A 49 -7.68 -8.49 -21.12
CA ALA A 49 -8.14 -7.60 -20.06
C ALA A 49 -9.56 -7.05 -20.32
N LYS A 50 -10.20 -7.40 -21.44
CA LYS A 50 -11.53 -6.90 -21.85
C LYS A 50 -12.66 -7.18 -20.87
N ASN A 51 -12.50 -8.19 -20.00
CA ASN A 51 -13.51 -8.53 -18.99
C ASN A 51 -13.44 -7.62 -17.75
N PHE A 52 -12.42 -6.78 -17.64
CA PHE A 52 -12.28 -5.83 -16.55
C PHE A 52 -12.72 -4.44 -16.99
N ASP A 53 -13.57 -3.82 -16.18
CA ASP A 53 -14.06 -2.46 -16.43
C ASP A 53 -13.05 -1.44 -15.89
N PHE A 54 -12.10 -1.07 -16.75
CA PHE A 54 -11.08 -0.08 -16.42
C PHE A 54 -11.65 1.34 -16.25
N ASP A 55 -12.77 1.65 -16.89
CA ASP A 55 -13.41 2.95 -16.80
C ASP A 55 -14.06 3.10 -15.41
N ALA A 56 -14.84 2.11 -14.97
CA ALA A 56 -15.40 2.11 -13.62
C ALA A 56 -14.32 2.05 -12.53
N PHE A 57 -13.24 1.29 -12.76
CA PHE A 57 -12.09 1.28 -11.85
C PHE A 57 -11.44 2.66 -11.76
N TRP A 58 -11.27 3.36 -12.88
CA TRP A 58 -10.70 4.70 -12.92
C TRP A 58 -11.60 5.76 -12.27
N GLU A 59 -12.87 5.80 -12.65
CA GLU A 59 -13.80 6.83 -12.21
C GLU A 59 -14.21 6.69 -10.74
N VAL A 60 -14.29 5.46 -10.24
CA VAL A 60 -14.80 5.16 -8.89
C VAL A 60 -13.76 4.47 -8.02
N GLY A 61 -13.14 3.40 -8.52
CA GLY A 61 -12.23 2.56 -7.74
C GLY A 61 -11.01 3.33 -7.23
N VAL A 62 -10.30 4.01 -8.13
CA VAL A 62 -9.05 4.72 -7.83
C VAL A 62 -9.26 5.85 -6.82
N PRO A 63 -10.24 6.76 -7.00
CA PRO A 63 -10.51 7.80 -5.99
C PRO A 63 -10.80 7.23 -4.60
N LEU A 64 -11.63 6.18 -4.52
CA LEU A 64 -11.95 5.54 -3.24
C LEU A 64 -10.71 4.88 -2.61
N MET A 65 -9.85 4.25 -3.40
CA MET A 65 -8.60 3.66 -2.89
C MET A 65 -7.66 4.74 -2.34
N ILE A 66 -7.54 5.87 -3.02
CA ILE A 66 -6.75 7.02 -2.56
C ILE A 66 -7.33 7.57 -1.25
N GLU A 67 -8.64 7.80 -1.19
CA GLU A 67 -9.33 8.27 0.01
C GLU A 67 -9.04 7.38 1.21
N VAL A 68 -9.27 6.06 1.06
CA VAL A 68 -9.10 5.09 2.15
C VAL A 68 -7.62 4.97 2.55
N ALA A 69 -6.66 5.10 1.62
CA ALA A 69 -5.24 5.13 1.95
C ALA A 69 -4.89 6.37 2.79
N LEU A 70 -5.38 7.56 2.40
CA LEU A 70 -5.11 8.80 3.13
C LEU A 70 -5.72 8.84 4.55
N GLU A 71 -6.68 7.97 4.86
CA GLU A 71 -7.24 7.80 6.20
C GLU A 71 -6.37 6.99 7.17
N MET A 72 -5.23 6.43 6.75
CA MET A 72 -4.43 5.54 7.61
C MET A 72 -4.12 6.10 9.01
N PRO A 73 -3.68 7.35 9.20
CA PRO A 73 -3.37 7.86 10.53
C PRO A 73 -4.60 7.91 11.46
N SER A 74 -5.78 8.22 10.93
CA SER A 74 -7.01 8.30 11.73
C SER A 74 -7.59 6.91 12.00
N LEU A 75 -7.61 6.01 11.01
CA LEU A 75 -8.13 4.64 11.14
C LEU A 75 -7.35 3.80 12.16
N PHE A 76 -6.09 4.16 12.41
CA PHE A 76 -5.21 3.41 13.30
C PHE A 76 -4.65 4.22 14.47
N ALA A 77 -5.14 5.44 14.72
CA ALA A 77 -4.65 6.33 15.77
C ALA A 77 -4.52 5.67 17.15
N ASN A 78 -5.47 4.80 17.49
CA ASN A 78 -5.55 4.13 18.79
C ASN A 78 -5.24 2.62 18.72
N GLN A 79 -4.79 2.13 17.56
CA GLN A 79 -4.61 0.69 17.33
C GLN A 79 -3.12 0.33 17.24
N LYS A 80 -2.71 -0.62 18.08
CA LYS A 80 -1.41 -1.31 17.95
C LYS A 80 -1.68 -2.67 17.30
N ILE A 81 -1.12 -2.90 16.11
CA ILE A 81 -1.25 -4.21 15.48
C ILE A 81 0.00 -5.03 15.85
N PRO A 82 -0.15 -6.19 16.51
CA PRO A 82 0.99 -7.03 16.84
C PRO A 82 1.51 -7.78 15.61
N LEU A 83 2.82 -8.01 15.56
CA LEU A 83 3.38 -9.02 14.66
C LEU A 83 2.98 -10.42 15.14
N LEU A 84 2.44 -11.20 14.20
CA LEU A 84 2.05 -12.60 14.41
C LEU A 84 3.26 -13.49 14.12
N LEU A 85 4.12 -13.64 15.13
CA LEU A 85 5.33 -14.46 15.03
C LEU A 85 5.02 -15.93 15.24
N ALA A 86 5.85 -16.79 14.63
CA ALA A 86 5.78 -18.24 14.84
C ALA A 86 5.81 -18.57 16.34
N HIS A 87 5.01 -19.57 16.73
CA HIS A 87 4.91 -20.07 18.10
C HIS A 87 4.44 -19.06 19.16
N THR A 88 3.91 -17.89 18.76
CA THR A 88 3.31 -16.91 19.68
C THR A 88 1.86 -16.63 19.26
N PRO A 89 0.87 -17.38 19.77
CA PRO A 89 -0.52 -17.19 19.38
C PRO A 89 -1.00 -15.79 19.81
N LYS A 90 -1.42 -14.99 18.84
CA LYS A 90 -2.01 -13.67 19.03
C LYS A 90 -3.16 -13.51 18.05
N THR A 91 -4.16 -12.74 18.44
CA THR A 91 -5.31 -12.42 17.60
C THR A 91 -5.31 -10.93 17.31
N VAL A 92 -5.69 -10.57 16.08
CA VAL A 92 -5.91 -9.18 15.67
C VAL A 92 -7.32 -9.09 15.12
N SER A 93 -8.07 -8.09 15.60
CA SER A 93 -9.36 -7.74 15.05
C SER A 93 -9.22 -6.41 14.31
N LEU A 94 -9.59 -6.39 13.04
CA LEU A 94 -9.59 -5.22 12.19
C LEU A 94 -10.99 -5.02 11.61
N SER A 95 -11.41 -3.77 11.46
CA SER A 95 -12.59 -3.44 10.67
C SER A 95 -12.34 -3.64 9.18
N HIS A 96 -13.41 -3.80 8.39
CA HIS A 96 -13.28 -3.90 6.93
C HIS A 96 -12.59 -2.67 6.32
N ARG A 97 -12.82 -1.46 6.86
CA ARG A 97 -12.19 -0.23 6.35
C ARG A 97 -10.70 -0.18 6.67
N GLN A 98 -10.29 -0.67 7.84
CA GLN A 98 -8.87 -0.87 8.15
C GLN A 98 -8.22 -1.86 7.19
N VAL A 99 -8.86 -2.99 6.87
CA VAL A 99 -8.33 -3.94 5.90
C VAL A 99 -8.23 -3.32 4.50
N ALA A 100 -9.27 -2.60 4.05
CA ALA A 100 -9.26 -1.91 2.77
C ALA A 100 -8.13 -0.88 2.66
N CYS A 101 -7.88 -0.12 3.73
CA CYS A 101 -6.76 0.81 3.82
C CYS A 101 -5.41 0.12 3.61
N LEU A 102 -5.19 -1.00 4.27
CA LEU A 102 -3.95 -1.77 4.13
C LEU A 102 -3.77 -2.32 2.71
N LEU A 103 -4.85 -2.79 2.09
CA LEU A 103 -4.83 -3.26 0.71
C LEU A 103 -4.56 -2.12 -0.28
N ALA A 104 -5.15 -0.94 -0.08
CA ALA A 104 -4.88 0.24 -0.91
C ALA A 104 -3.40 0.64 -0.83
N HIS A 105 -2.82 0.70 0.37
CA HIS A 105 -1.40 0.98 0.54
C HIS A 105 -0.49 -0.06 -0.11
N SER A 106 -0.86 -1.35 -0.02
CA SER A 106 -0.16 -2.44 -0.69
C SER A 106 -0.25 -2.32 -2.21
N PHE A 107 -1.39 -1.91 -2.74
CA PHE A 107 -1.57 -1.67 -4.17
C PHE A 107 -0.67 -0.54 -4.66
N PHE A 108 -0.66 0.60 -3.97
CA PHE A 108 0.18 1.75 -4.37
C PHE A 108 1.67 1.54 -4.15
N GLY A 109 2.08 0.48 -3.45
CA GLY A 109 3.48 0.29 -3.06
C GLY A 109 4.00 1.34 -2.08
N SER A 110 3.11 2.17 -1.53
CA SER A 110 3.44 3.28 -0.60
C SER A 110 4.04 2.83 0.73
N ILE A 111 3.96 1.53 1.00
CA ILE A 111 4.76 0.88 2.01
C ILE A 111 6.14 0.71 1.35
N THR A 112 7.19 1.41 1.83
CA THR A 112 8.59 1.32 1.37
C THR A 112 9.58 0.45 2.17
N ALA A 113 10.75 0.16 1.59
CA ALA A 113 11.74 -0.73 2.18
C ALA A 113 12.39 -0.27 3.48
N ASP A 114 12.55 1.03 3.69
CA ASP A 114 13.21 1.56 4.87
C ASP A 114 12.28 1.51 6.10
N ALA A 115 10.96 1.54 5.91
CA ALA A 115 10.00 1.17 6.94
C ALA A 115 10.16 -0.29 7.42
N ARG A 116 10.84 -1.15 6.63
CA ARG A 116 11.16 -2.56 7.00
C ARG A 116 12.38 -2.70 7.92
N LYS A 117 13.23 -1.67 8.06
CA LYS A 117 14.50 -1.74 8.80
C LYS A 117 14.36 -1.41 10.30
N VAL A 118 13.18 -0.99 10.74
CA VAL A 118 12.94 -0.55 12.13
C VAL A 118 13.20 -1.67 13.13
N ARG A 119 13.94 -1.34 14.20
CA ARG A 119 14.35 -2.29 15.25
C ARG A 119 13.14 -3.01 15.83
N LYS A 120 13.27 -4.33 15.98
CA LYS A 120 12.35 -5.24 16.70
C LYS A 120 12.35 -4.93 18.20
N GLU A 121 11.94 -3.73 18.60
CA GLU A 121 11.84 -3.40 20.02
C GLU A 121 10.52 -3.91 20.62
N LYS A 122 10.66 -4.33 21.86
CA LYS A 122 9.74 -5.11 22.68
C LYS A 122 8.41 -4.37 22.90
N TRP A 123 7.45 -4.61 22.00
CA TRP A 123 6.01 -4.36 22.19
C TRP A 123 5.49 -2.98 21.76
N ALA A 124 5.38 -2.75 20.44
CA ALA A 124 4.24 -2.10 19.74
C ALA A 124 4.70 -1.55 18.39
N PHE A 125 3.92 -1.77 17.34
CA PHE A 125 4.05 -1.05 16.07
C PHE A 125 2.77 -0.24 15.82
N ARG A 126 2.91 0.95 15.22
CA ARG A 126 1.79 1.73 14.69
C ARG A 126 1.41 1.13 13.33
N ALA A 127 0.14 1.12 12.96
CA ALA A 127 -0.30 0.46 11.73
C ALA A 127 0.35 0.97 10.43
N THR A 128 0.90 2.19 10.47
CA THR A 128 1.78 2.74 9.43
C THR A 128 3.06 1.93 9.20
N GLN A 129 3.37 0.94 10.05
CA GLN A 129 4.63 0.19 10.06
C GLN A 129 4.48 -1.31 9.72
N LEU A 130 3.27 -1.80 9.36
CA LEU A 130 2.94 -3.22 9.56
C LEU A 130 2.88 -4.18 8.37
N PHE A 131 2.94 -3.73 7.13
CA PHE A 131 2.68 -4.65 6.00
C PHE A 131 3.82 -4.70 5.00
N PHE A 132 4.80 -5.54 5.33
CA PHE A 132 5.72 -6.10 4.35
C PHE A 132 6.08 -7.53 4.67
N LEU A 133 5.53 -8.43 3.88
CA LEU A 133 6.03 -9.79 3.75
C LEU A 133 6.46 -9.95 2.28
N GLU A 134 7.75 -10.16 2.07
CA GLU A 134 8.18 -11.07 1.01
C GLU A 134 8.99 -12.18 1.67
N ALA A 135 8.68 -13.40 1.23
CA ALA A 135 9.37 -14.61 1.57
C ALA A 135 10.84 -14.51 1.15
N LEU A 136 11.75 -14.82 2.08
CA LEU A 136 13.11 -15.18 1.71
C LEU A 136 13.04 -16.48 0.89
N PRO A 137 13.75 -16.58 -0.26
CA PRO A 137 14.10 -17.88 -0.79
C PRO A 137 14.95 -18.60 0.24
N SER A 138 14.66 -19.88 0.39
CA SER A 138 15.35 -20.86 1.22
C SER A 138 16.86 -20.67 1.21
N ALA A 139 17.46 -20.85 2.38
CA ALA A 139 18.89 -20.94 2.59
C ALA A 139 19.59 -21.85 1.57
N LEU A 140 20.64 -21.30 0.96
CA LEU A 140 21.89 -21.97 0.64
C LEU A 140 23.04 -21.07 1.12
#